data_AF-A0A958V4R0-F1
#
_entry.id   AF-A0A958V4R0-F1
#
_cell.length_a   1.000
_cell.length_b   1.000
_cell.length_c   1.000
_cell.angle_alpha   90.00
_cell.angle_beta   90.00
_cell.angle_gamma   90.00
#
_symmetry.space_group_name_H-M   'P 1'
#
loop_
_entity.id
_entity.type
_entity.pdbx_description
1 polymer ?
#
loop_
_entity_poly.entity_id
_entity_poly.type
_entity_poly.pdbx_seq_one_letter_code
_entity_poly.pdbx_strand_id
1 'polypeptide(L)'
;MINADAKAPIAEKIPKKLEKHGDVRIDNYYWMRLTDEQKNAKQPDTHTKKVLDYLRAENDYFDKRFGHTEAFRENLFQEMKSRIKEDDESVPYKDNGYYYITRYEMGGEYPVYSRKKENLEASEEIMFDVNEMAKPFDYYALVGINISEDNKLAAFGVDTLSRRQYIIEIKNLETGDIYPDRIEHTTGSSVWANDNKTLFYAKKDPVTLRSEKIYKHILGTDPADDELVYHETDDTFDAYVYKTKSKKYIVIGSYNTVSNEYRVVSADDPSGEFRVIQPRIRGLEYSLAHYNGYFYILTNKDGAINFKIMRTPEDKTTVDNWEDVIPHREEVLLEDMSIFKEFLVLEERTEGLSKIRIKRWDGTDDYYIPFDEETYSIGVYDNPEFDTDIIRYNYQSFTTPSSVIDYNMKEKTGELKKEHEVLGGKFDKHNYESKRLWATARDGKKVPISLVYSKDTKINSKTPLLLYGYGSYGITIPDRFSSVRLSLLDRGFVYAIAHVRGSEYLGRPWYEDGKMFNKMNTFNDFIDCAGYLIDQKYTSPEHLYAMGGSAGGLLMGAIINLKPELFNGIVAAVPFVDVMTTMLDESIPLTTGEYDEWGNPNNKDSYNYMRSYSPYDN
;
A
#
# COMPACT_ATOMS: atom_id res chain seq x y z
N MET A 1 35.68 -9.24 12.46
CA MET A 1 35.02 -9.48 13.76
C MET A 1 34.31 -8.19 14.18
N ILE A 2 33.20 -8.29 14.89
CA ILE A 2 32.47 -7.12 15.41
C ILE A 2 33.44 -6.28 16.25
N ASN A 3 33.52 -4.97 15.98
CA ASN A 3 34.37 -4.06 16.75
C ASN A 3 33.71 -3.81 18.12
N ALA A 4 34.10 -4.60 19.12
CA ALA A 4 33.59 -4.51 20.48
C ALA A 4 33.83 -3.14 21.14
N ASP A 5 34.84 -2.40 20.67
CA ASP A 5 35.32 -1.14 21.27
C ASP A 5 34.62 0.11 20.72
N ALA A 6 33.81 0.00 19.66
CA ALA A 6 32.97 1.09 19.20
C ALA A 6 31.95 1.47 20.29
N LYS A 7 31.99 2.73 20.75
CA LYS A 7 31.06 3.24 21.77
C LYS A 7 29.85 3.87 21.09
N ALA A 8 28.65 3.44 21.50
CA ALA A 8 27.40 4.07 21.07
C ALA A 8 27.36 5.54 21.56
N PRO A 9 26.79 6.46 20.76
CA PRO A 9 26.57 7.83 21.21
C PRO A 9 25.58 7.84 22.38
N ILE A 10 25.77 8.77 23.31
CA ILE A 10 24.87 8.95 24.44
C ILE A 10 24.07 10.22 24.18
N ALA A 11 22.77 10.07 23.94
CA ALA A 11 21.87 11.21 23.79
C ALA A 11 21.81 12.04 25.08
N GLU A 12 21.82 13.37 24.92
CA GLU A 12 21.55 14.28 26.03
C GLU A 12 20.12 14.09 26.53
N LYS A 13 19.94 14.01 27.85
CA LYS A 13 18.63 13.93 28.48
C LYS A 13 18.14 15.33 28.82
N ILE A 14 17.13 15.81 28.10
CA ILE A 14 16.47 17.09 28.35
C ILE A 14 15.03 16.78 28.79
N PRO A 15 14.72 16.84 30.09
CA PRO A 15 13.42 16.38 30.58
C PRO A 15 12.29 17.29 30.08
N LYS A 16 11.39 16.72 29.29
CA LYS A 16 10.11 17.31 28.92
C LYS A 16 9.00 16.62 29.71
N LYS A 17 8.28 17.39 30.52
CA LYS A 17 7.08 16.91 31.22
C LYS A 17 5.91 16.87 30.23
N LEU A 18 5.32 15.69 30.06
CA LEU A 18 4.10 15.45 29.29
C LEU A 18 3.04 14.91 30.26
N GLU A 19 1.94 15.62 30.42
CA GLU A 19 0.90 15.28 31.40
C GLU A 19 -0.46 15.10 30.72
N LYS A 20 -1.11 13.97 30.99
CA LYS A 20 -2.46 13.68 30.50
C LYS A 20 -3.17 12.74 31.49
N HIS A 21 -4.46 12.96 31.73
CA HIS A 21 -5.27 12.12 32.65
C HIS A 21 -4.71 11.94 34.07
N GLY A 22 -3.88 12.88 34.53
CA GLY A 22 -3.18 12.80 35.81
C GLY A 22 -1.94 11.90 35.83
N ASP A 23 -1.58 11.28 34.70
CA ASP A 23 -0.29 10.60 34.52
C ASP A 23 0.76 11.58 33.97
N VAL A 24 1.96 11.53 34.53
CA VAL A 24 3.09 12.40 34.17
C VAL A 24 4.20 11.55 33.57
N ARG A 25 4.37 11.68 32.26
CA ARG A 25 5.47 11.07 31.51
C ARG A 25 6.62 12.07 31.39
N ILE A 26 7.85 11.62 31.63
CA ILE A 26 9.05 12.42 31.41
C ILE A 26 9.73 11.90 30.15
N ASP A 27 9.60 12.65 29.06
CA ASP A 27 10.30 12.37 27.83
C ASP A 27 11.64 13.12 27.83
N ASN A 28 12.75 12.38 27.94
CA ASN A 28 14.09 12.96 27.95
C ASN A 28 14.61 13.30 26.54
N TYR A 29 13.92 12.84 25.50
CA TYR A 29 14.39 12.90 24.12
C TYR A 29 13.41 13.64 23.19
N TYR A 30 12.37 14.28 23.74
CA TYR A 30 11.42 15.12 23.00
C TYR A 30 12.10 16.17 22.11
N TRP A 31 13.29 16.64 22.51
CA TRP A 31 14.11 17.58 21.75
C TRP A 31 14.57 17.04 20.39
N MET A 32 14.54 15.72 20.15
CA MET A 32 14.90 15.17 18.84
C MET A 32 13.86 15.49 17.76
N ARG A 33 12.65 15.92 18.15
CA ARG A 33 11.60 16.33 17.21
C ARG A 33 11.91 17.70 16.60
N LEU A 34 12.03 17.73 15.28
CA LEU A 34 12.09 18.95 14.49
C LEU A 34 10.71 19.32 13.92
N THR A 35 10.41 20.61 13.90
CA THR A 35 9.27 21.15 13.14
C THR A 35 9.51 21.00 11.64
N ASP A 36 8.45 21.07 10.85
CA ASP A 36 8.57 21.03 9.40
C ASP A 36 9.31 22.23 8.82
N GLU A 37 9.17 23.41 9.41
CA GLU A 37 9.98 24.58 9.06
C GLU A 37 11.47 24.29 9.26
N GLN A 38 11.85 23.69 10.41
CA GLN A 38 13.25 23.33 10.70
C GLN A 38 13.81 22.29 9.73
N LYS A 39 13.02 21.25 9.39
CA LYS A 39 13.45 20.21 8.44
C LYS A 39 13.73 20.76 7.04
N ASN A 40 12.94 21.76 6.62
CA ASN A 40 13.02 22.33 5.27
C ASN A 40 13.88 23.60 5.20
N ALA A 41 14.37 24.10 6.33
CA ALA A 41 15.20 25.29 6.37
C ALA A 41 16.52 25.06 5.61
N LYS A 42 16.81 25.94 4.63
CA LYS A 42 18.08 25.91 3.89
C LYS A 42 19.30 26.02 4.80
N GLN A 43 19.14 26.69 5.95
CA GLN A 43 20.18 26.86 6.95
C GLN A 43 19.68 26.29 8.28
N PRO A 44 20.31 25.22 8.80
CA PRO A 44 19.85 24.60 10.04
C PRO A 44 20.16 25.51 11.24
N ASP A 45 19.14 25.72 12.08
CA ASP A 45 19.30 26.42 13.36
C ASP A 45 20.10 25.59 14.38
N THR A 46 20.36 26.14 15.56
CA THR A 46 21.14 25.44 16.61
C THR A 46 20.49 24.14 17.04
N HIS A 47 19.16 24.08 17.09
CA HIS A 47 18.41 22.90 17.48
C HIS A 47 18.54 21.79 16.42
N THR A 48 18.31 22.13 15.17
CA THR A 48 18.45 21.27 13.99
C THR A 48 19.86 20.71 13.90
N LYS A 49 20.89 21.55 14.08
CA LYS A 49 22.29 21.10 14.12
C LYS A 49 22.51 20.05 15.19
N LYS A 50 22.00 20.27 16.40
CA LYS A 50 22.12 19.31 17.52
C LYS A 50 21.49 17.95 17.18
N VAL A 51 20.31 17.95 16.57
CA VAL A 51 19.64 16.71 16.13
C VAL A 51 20.45 16.02 15.03
N LEU A 52 20.86 16.76 14.00
CA LEU A 52 21.68 16.23 12.90
C LEU A 52 23.01 15.66 13.39
N ASP A 53 23.66 16.29 14.35
CA ASP A 53 24.92 15.83 14.93
C ASP A 53 24.73 14.52 15.71
N TYR A 54 23.62 14.36 16.43
CA TYR A 54 23.28 13.09 17.07
C TYR A 54 23.03 11.98 16.03
N LEU A 55 22.27 12.26 14.97
CA LEU A 55 22.02 11.30 13.89
C LEU A 55 23.31 10.89 13.17
N ARG A 56 24.22 11.85 12.91
CA ARG A 56 25.55 11.56 12.35
C ARG A 56 26.38 10.69 13.28
N ALA A 57 26.33 10.95 14.59
CA ALA A 57 27.06 10.14 15.57
C ALA A 57 26.53 8.69 15.65
N GLU A 58 25.21 8.48 15.47
CA GLU A 58 24.64 7.13 15.36
C GLU A 58 25.09 6.42 14.07
N ASN A 59 25.11 7.13 12.94
CA ASN A 59 25.62 6.59 11.67
C ASN A 59 27.12 6.22 11.77
N ASP A 60 27.94 7.10 12.35
CA ASP A 60 29.36 6.84 12.61
C ASP A 60 29.56 5.62 13.52
N TYR A 61 28.70 5.43 14.52
CA TYR A 61 28.74 4.26 15.39
C TYR A 61 28.39 2.98 14.62
N PHE A 62 27.33 3.02 13.81
CA PHE A 62 26.96 1.90 12.94
C PHE A 62 28.11 1.53 12.01
N ASP A 63 28.72 2.50 11.32
CA ASP A 63 29.84 2.26 10.40
C ASP A 63 31.05 1.66 11.12
N LYS A 64 31.39 2.15 12.32
CA LYS A 64 32.49 1.59 13.12
C LYS A 64 32.19 0.18 13.62
N ARG A 65 30.95 -0.09 14.02
CA ARG A 65 30.52 -1.38 14.58
C ARG A 65 30.43 -2.46 13.49
N PHE A 66 29.85 -2.10 12.35
CA PHE A 66 29.51 -3.00 11.25
C PHE A 66 30.44 -2.89 10.04
N GLY A 67 31.44 -2.00 10.03
CA GLY A 67 32.37 -1.84 8.91
C GLY A 67 33.10 -3.12 8.51
N HIS A 68 33.35 -4.03 9.45
CA HIS A 68 33.90 -5.36 9.15
C HIS A 68 33.03 -6.23 8.23
N THR A 69 31.75 -5.87 8.02
CA THR A 69 30.81 -6.54 7.12
C THR A 69 30.73 -5.89 5.74
N GLU A 70 31.44 -4.78 5.49
CA GLU A 70 31.33 -4.00 4.24
C GLU A 70 31.55 -4.85 2.99
N ALA A 71 32.63 -5.63 2.93
CA ALA A 71 32.88 -6.53 1.81
C ALA A 71 31.78 -7.60 1.65
N PHE A 72 31.19 -8.07 2.75
CA PHE A 72 30.08 -9.02 2.69
C PHE A 72 28.79 -8.36 2.20
N ARG A 73 28.48 -7.14 2.65
CA ARG A 73 27.35 -6.34 2.17
C ARG A 73 27.47 -6.03 0.69
N GLU A 74 28.66 -5.69 0.21
CA GLU A 74 28.93 -5.45 -1.20
C GLU A 74 28.73 -6.72 -2.03
N ASN A 75 29.25 -7.86 -1.58
CA ASN A 75 29.01 -9.14 -2.25
C ASN A 75 27.51 -9.49 -2.31
N LEU A 76 26.76 -9.24 -1.24
CA LEU A 76 25.30 -9.42 -1.23
C LEU A 76 24.62 -8.45 -2.20
N PHE A 77 25.04 -7.18 -2.24
CA PHE A 77 24.51 -6.20 -3.17
C PHE A 77 24.71 -6.64 -4.63
N GLN A 78 25.93 -7.02 -5.01
CA GLN A 78 26.24 -7.51 -6.35
C GLN A 78 25.48 -8.80 -6.68
N GLU A 79 25.34 -9.72 -5.73
CA GLU A 79 24.52 -10.94 -5.88
C GLU A 79 23.05 -10.60 -6.16
N MET A 80 22.44 -9.70 -5.37
CA MET A 80 21.06 -9.28 -5.55
C MET A 80 20.87 -8.53 -6.87
N LYS A 81 21.79 -7.61 -7.19
CA LYS A 81 21.79 -6.86 -8.45
C LYS A 81 21.89 -7.80 -9.65
N SER A 82 22.71 -8.84 -9.58
CA SER A 82 22.90 -9.81 -10.68
C SER A 82 21.64 -10.61 -11.05
N ARG A 83 20.60 -10.59 -10.20
CA ARG A 83 19.31 -11.26 -10.44
C ARG A 83 18.28 -10.34 -11.09
N ILE A 84 18.57 -9.03 -11.18
CA ILE A 84 17.66 -8.02 -11.71
C ILE A 84 18.02 -7.76 -13.16
N LYS A 85 17.01 -7.81 -14.03
CA LYS A 85 17.11 -7.33 -15.39
C LYS A 85 16.96 -5.80 -15.37
N GLU A 86 18.02 -5.07 -15.71
CA GLU A 86 18.02 -3.60 -15.64
C GLU A 86 17.13 -2.97 -16.72
N ASP A 87 17.12 -3.55 -17.92
CA ASP A 87 16.19 -3.22 -19.00
C ASP A 87 14.94 -4.10 -18.91
N ASP A 88 13.78 -3.48 -18.67
CA ASP A 88 12.54 -4.24 -18.55
C ASP A 88 11.33 -3.43 -19.03
N GLU A 89 10.31 -4.10 -19.54
CA GLU A 89 9.11 -3.46 -20.08
C GLU A 89 7.83 -4.08 -19.49
N SER A 90 6.83 -3.26 -19.21
CA SER A 90 5.51 -3.72 -18.80
C SER A 90 4.83 -4.50 -19.94
N VAL A 91 3.95 -5.45 -19.61
CA VAL A 91 3.04 -6.00 -20.61
C VAL A 91 2.09 -4.89 -21.08
N PRO A 92 2.02 -4.58 -22.39
CA PRO A 92 1.18 -3.49 -22.88
C PRO A 92 -0.28 -3.69 -22.51
N TYR A 93 -0.95 -2.64 -22.06
CA TYR A 93 -2.41 -2.64 -21.83
C TYR A 93 -3.09 -1.71 -22.80
N LYS A 94 -4.32 -2.06 -23.20
CA LYS A 94 -5.11 -1.27 -24.14
C LYS A 94 -6.05 -0.35 -23.37
N ASP A 95 -6.04 0.93 -23.72
CA ASP A 95 -7.03 1.90 -23.28
C ASP A 95 -7.29 2.93 -24.39
N ASN A 96 -8.56 3.28 -24.58
CA ASN A 96 -9.02 4.32 -25.51
C ASN A 96 -8.37 4.30 -26.91
N GLY A 97 -8.14 3.11 -27.46
CA GLY A 97 -7.54 2.92 -28.80
C GLY A 97 -6.02 2.97 -28.85
N TYR A 98 -5.33 3.03 -27.71
CA TYR A 98 -3.87 2.98 -27.59
C TYR A 98 -3.42 1.80 -26.71
N TYR A 99 -2.24 1.28 -27.00
CA TYR A 99 -1.50 0.38 -26.12
C TYR A 99 -0.45 1.17 -25.37
N TYR A 100 -0.50 1.14 -24.05
CA TYR A 100 0.41 1.86 -23.17
C TYR A 100 1.51 0.93 -22.65
N ILE A 101 2.73 1.46 -22.60
CA ILE A 101 3.94 0.70 -22.24
C ILE A 101 4.78 1.57 -21.31
N THR A 102 5.27 0.95 -20.23
CA THR A 102 6.30 1.52 -19.36
C THR A 102 7.55 0.66 -19.51
N ARG A 103 8.69 1.28 -19.74
CA ARG A 103 9.98 0.56 -19.82
C ARG A 103 11.06 1.23 -19.00
N TYR A 104 12.04 0.45 -18.60
CA TYR A 104 13.31 0.89 -18.05
C TYR A 104 14.42 0.53 -19.05
N GLU A 105 15.37 1.42 -19.22
CA GLU A 105 16.50 1.25 -20.12
C GLU A 105 17.78 1.04 -19.29
N MET A 106 18.75 0.28 -19.81
CA MET A 106 20.00 0.01 -19.09
C MET A 106 20.68 1.31 -18.66
N GLY A 107 21.02 1.40 -17.37
CA GLY A 107 21.64 2.59 -16.77
C GLY A 107 20.68 3.76 -16.52
N GLY A 108 19.40 3.66 -16.90
CA GLY A 108 18.36 4.61 -16.52
C GLY A 108 17.86 4.37 -15.10
N GLU A 109 17.59 5.44 -14.36
CA GLU A 109 17.04 5.37 -12.99
C GLU A 109 15.51 5.51 -13.00
N TYR A 110 14.93 5.96 -14.11
CA TYR A 110 13.53 6.31 -14.24
C TYR A 110 12.86 5.65 -15.45
N PRO A 111 11.52 5.47 -15.43
CA PRO A 111 10.80 4.86 -16.53
C PRO A 111 10.68 5.78 -17.75
N VAL A 112 10.56 5.17 -18.92
CA VAL A 112 10.04 5.80 -20.14
C VAL A 112 8.60 5.32 -20.34
N TYR A 113 7.67 6.27 -20.43
CA TYR A 113 6.26 6.02 -20.73
C TYR A 113 6.00 6.27 -22.21
N SER A 114 5.45 5.27 -22.89
CA SER A 114 5.12 5.36 -24.31
C SER A 114 3.77 4.73 -24.62
N ARG A 115 3.31 4.98 -25.85
CA ARG A 115 2.08 4.37 -26.37
C ARG A 115 2.20 4.02 -27.85
N LYS A 116 1.36 3.10 -28.31
CA LYS A 116 1.21 2.70 -29.71
C LYS A 116 -0.26 2.73 -30.11
N LYS A 117 -0.57 3.34 -31.25
CA LYS A 117 -1.96 3.52 -31.71
C LYS A 117 -2.52 2.23 -32.30
N GLU A 118 -3.70 1.83 -31.84
CA GLU A 118 -4.55 0.72 -32.32
C GLU A 118 -3.97 -0.71 -32.24
N ASN A 119 -2.67 -0.91 -32.42
CA ASN A 119 -2.00 -2.21 -32.36
C ASN A 119 -0.51 -2.06 -31.99
N LEU A 120 0.13 -3.18 -31.61
CA LEU A 120 1.52 -3.19 -31.12
C LEU A 120 2.59 -3.08 -32.23
N GLU A 121 2.20 -3.21 -33.51
CA GLU A 121 3.10 -3.01 -34.66
C GLU A 121 3.14 -1.54 -35.11
N ALA A 122 2.25 -0.69 -34.58
CA ALA A 122 2.25 0.74 -34.86
C ALA A 122 3.52 1.41 -34.31
N SER A 123 3.86 2.55 -34.92
CA SER A 123 4.97 3.38 -34.46
C SER A 123 4.77 3.79 -33.00
N GLU A 124 5.86 3.73 -32.23
CA GLU A 124 5.87 4.12 -30.84
C GLU A 124 5.92 5.64 -30.68
N GLU A 125 5.11 6.15 -29.76
CA GLU A 125 5.06 7.54 -29.33
C GLU A 125 5.54 7.62 -27.88
N ILE A 126 6.68 8.29 -27.65
CA ILE A 126 7.19 8.53 -26.29
C ILE A 126 6.41 9.69 -25.67
N MET A 127 5.64 9.39 -24.63
CA MET A 127 4.90 10.42 -23.89
C MET A 127 5.81 11.11 -22.88
N PHE A 128 6.61 10.36 -22.12
CA PHE A 128 7.52 10.89 -21.10
C PHE A 128 8.80 10.06 -21.05
N ASP A 129 9.94 10.72 -21.21
CA ASP A 129 11.24 10.18 -20.82
C ASP A 129 11.63 10.82 -19.48
N VAL A 130 11.38 10.10 -18.40
CA VAL A 130 11.58 10.64 -17.06
C VAL A 130 13.07 10.79 -16.74
N ASN A 131 13.96 10.03 -17.41
CA ASN A 131 15.40 10.19 -17.24
C ASN A 131 15.85 11.58 -17.72
N GLU A 132 15.35 12.03 -18.88
CA GLU A 132 15.63 13.37 -19.39
C GLU A 132 15.03 14.48 -18.50
N MET A 133 13.80 14.28 -18.02
CA MET A 133 13.10 15.24 -17.17
C MET A 133 13.75 15.38 -15.78
N ALA A 134 14.35 14.31 -15.26
CA ALA A 134 14.95 14.27 -13.92
C ALA A 134 16.35 14.91 -13.84
N LYS A 135 17.08 15.06 -14.97
CA LYS A 135 18.48 15.57 -15.01
C LYS A 135 18.77 16.83 -14.20
N PRO A 136 17.89 17.86 -14.13
CA PRO A 136 18.20 19.07 -13.38
C PRO A 136 17.87 19.00 -11.89
N PHE A 137 17.45 17.84 -11.37
CA PHE A 137 16.99 17.67 -9.99
C PHE A 137 17.73 16.56 -9.24
N ASP A 138 17.94 16.75 -7.93
CA ASP A 138 18.50 15.73 -7.03
C ASP A 138 17.48 14.62 -6.71
N TYR A 139 16.19 14.92 -6.86
CA TYR A 139 15.06 14.00 -6.73
C TYR A 139 14.01 14.35 -7.78
N TYR A 140 13.41 13.33 -8.38
CA TYR A 140 12.30 13.52 -9.31
C TYR A 140 11.28 12.40 -9.15
N ALA A 141 10.00 12.75 -9.13
CA ALA A 141 8.92 11.79 -9.22
C ALA A 141 7.86 12.31 -10.17
N LEU A 142 7.50 11.49 -11.17
CA LEU A 142 6.37 11.70 -12.05
C LEU A 142 5.28 10.69 -11.70
N VAL A 143 4.08 11.17 -11.39
CA VAL A 143 2.93 10.36 -10.98
C VAL A 143 1.66 10.80 -11.70
N GLY A 144 0.59 10.02 -11.57
CA GLY A 144 -0.77 10.47 -11.89
C GLY A 144 -1.01 10.82 -13.36
N ILE A 145 -0.32 10.13 -14.30
CA ILE A 145 -0.54 10.31 -15.74
C ILE A 145 -2.01 10.03 -16.06
N ASN A 146 -2.74 11.04 -16.53
CA ASN A 146 -4.13 10.95 -16.93
C ASN A 146 -4.31 11.54 -18.34
N ILE A 147 -4.72 10.69 -19.28
CA ILE A 147 -4.84 11.04 -20.70
C ILE A 147 -6.26 11.57 -20.97
N SER A 148 -6.38 12.63 -21.78
CA SER A 148 -7.67 13.19 -22.19
C SER A 148 -8.45 12.19 -23.07
N GLU A 149 -9.78 12.34 -23.13
CA GLU A 149 -10.66 11.45 -23.90
C GLU A 149 -10.37 11.43 -25.40
N ASP A 150 -9.84 12.53 -25.95
CA ASP A 150 -9.40 12.63 -27.34
C ASP A 150 -7.96 12.14 -27.57
N ASN A 151 -7.29 11.64 -26.53
CA ASN A 151 -5.90 11.16 -26.51
C ASN A 151 -4.83 12.23 -26.79
N LYS A 152 -5.15 13.52 -26.75
CA LYS A 152 -4.21 14.59 -27.14
C LYS A 152 -3.43 15.20 -26.00
N LEU A 153 -3.98 15.20 -24.79
CA LEU A 153 -3.40 15.83 -23.62
C LEU A 153 -3.09 14.78 -22.54
N ALA A 154 -2.03 15.02 -21.79
CA ALA A 154 -1.73 14.29 -20.56
C ALA A 154 -1.61 15.28 -19.41
N ALA A 155 -2.42 15.08 -18.37
CA ALA A 155 -2.18 15.70 -17.06
C ALA A 155 -1.29 14.76 -16.23
N PHE A 156 -0.30 15.31 -15.52
CA PHE A 156 0.64 14.52 -14.72
C PHE A 156 1.17 15.33 -13.54
N GLY A 157 1.46 14.67 -12.43
CA GLY A 157 2.01 15.28 -11.22
C GLY A 157 3.53 15.13 -11.13
N VAL A 158 4.23 16.21 -10.73
CA VAL A 158 5.68 16.23 -10.52
C VAL A 158 6.03 16.64 -9.09
N ASP A 159 6.93 15.89 -8.44
CA ASP A 159 7.55 16.27 -7.16
C ASP A 159 9.08 16.23 -7.31
N THR A 160 9.76 17.32 -6.95
CA THR A 160 11.21 17.47 -7.02
C THR A 160 11.88 17.56 -5.65
N LEU A 161 11.10 17.41 -4.56
CA LEU A 161 11.52 17.61 -3.18
C LEU A 161 11.20 16.42 -2.26
N SER A 162 10.54 15.37 -2.78
CA SER A 162 10.17 14.15 -2.04
C SER A 162 9.23 14.43 -0.84
N ARG A 163 8.38 15.47 -0.94
CA ARG A 163 7.39 15.80 0.10
C ARG A 163 6.00 15.25 -0.20
N ARG A 164 5.83 14.54 -1.33
CA ARG A 164 4.53 14.07 -1.83
C ARG A 164 3.54 15.24 -1.99
N GLN A 165 4.07 16.41 -2.33
CA GLN A 165 3.31 17.59 -2.74
C GLN A 165 3.67 17.81 -4.19
N TYR A 166 2.72 17.54 -5.07
CA TYR A 166 2.97 17.52 -6.50
C TYR A 166 2.45 18.79 -7.16
N ILE A 167 3.10 19.14 -8.26
CA ILE A 167 2.63 20.13 -9.20
C ILE A 167 2.00 19.39 -10.37
N ILE A 168 0.72 19.60 -10.63
CA ILE A 168 0.08 19.05 -11.84
C ILE A 168 0.42 19.97 -13.01
N GLU A 169 0.96 19.37 -14.06
CA GLU A 169 1.29 20.01 -15.33
C GLU A 169 0.54 19.30 -16.47
N ILE A 170 0.41 19.97 -17.61
CA ILE A 170 -0.37 19.48 -18.76
C ILE A 170 0.50 19.47 -20.00
N LYS A 171 0.64 18.31 -20.63
CA LYS A 171 1.45 18.12 -21.85
C LYS A 171 0.54 17.84 -23.05
N ASN A 172 0.79 18.53 -24.16
CA ASN A 172 0.26 18.15 -25.46
C ASN A 172 1.10 17.01 -26.04
N LEU A 173 0.49 15.86 -26.30
CA LEU A 173 1.16 14.66 -26.79
C LEU A 173 1.44 14.70 -28.30
N GLU A 174 0.72 15.54 -29.06
CA GLU A 174 0.94 15.72 -30.50
C GLU A 174 2.16 16.62 -30.78
N THR A 175 2.33 17.69 -30.01
CA THR A 175 3.45 18.65 -30.19
C THR A 175 4.63 18.40 -29.26
N GLY A 176 4.39 17.75 -28.12
CA GLY A 176 5.37 17.57 -27.05
C GLY A 176 5.47 18.74 -26.08
N ASP A 177 4.73 19.84 -26.30
CA ASP A 177 4.80 21.04 -25.47
C ASP A 177 4.11 20.82 -24.12
N ILE A 178 4.73 21.30 -23.04
CA ILE A 178 4.09 21.42 -21.73
C ILE A 178 3.47 22.83 -21.65
N TYR A 179 2.18 22.89 -21.36
CA TYR A 179 1.43 24.13 -21.26
C TYR A 179 1.79 24.93 -20.01
N PRO A 180 1.49 26.26 -19.99
CA PRO A 180 1.81 27.12 -18.85
C PRO A 180 1.05 26.79 -17.56
N ASP A 181 -0.03 26.02 -17.65
CA ASP A 181 -0.85 25.56 -16.54
C ASP A 181 -0.01 24.75 -15.54
N ARG A 182 0.09 25.25 -14.30
CA ARG A 182 0.85 24.64 -13.21
C ARG A 182 0.07 24.74 -11.90
N ILE A 183 -0.45 23.61 -11.44
CA ILE A 183 -1.32 23.55 -10.26
C ILE A 183 -0.52 23.01 -9.08
N GLU A 184 -0.24 23.86 -8.09
CA GLU A 184 0.63 23.52 -6.95
C GLU A 184 -0.10 22.88 -5.77
N HIS A 185 0.67 22.20 -4.90
CA HIS A 185 0.20 21.59 -3.64
C HIS A 185 -0.88 20.53 -3.80
N THR A 186 -0.72 19.65 -4.79
CA THR A 186 -1.71 18.61 -5.10
C THR A 186 -1.25 17.22 -4.64
N THR A 187 -2.14 16.24 -4.75
CA THR A 187 -1.80 14.81 -4.62
C THR A 187 -1.04 14.25 -5.84
N GLY A 188 -0.98 15.01 -6.94
CA GLY A 188 -0.38 14.61 -8.22
C GLY A 188 -1.33 13.84 -9.13
N SER A 189 -2.53 13.49 -8.66
CA SER A 189 -3.58 12.82 -9.44
C SER A 189 -4.64 13.83 -9.90
N SER A 190 -5.16 13.61 -11.10
CA SER A 190 -6.26 14.40 -11.67
C SER A 190 -7.14 13.54 -12.58
N VAL A 191 -8.30 14.09 -12.94
CA VAL A 191 -9.27 13.44 -13.83
C VAL A 191 -9.81 14.41 -14.86
N TRP A 192 -9.77 14.01 -16.13
CA TRP A 192 -10.45 14.72 -17.22
C TRP A 192 -11.97 14.50 -17.22
N ALA A 193 -12.71 15.59 -17.39
CA ALA A 193 -14.08 15.54 -17.92
C ALA A 193 -14.09 15.10 -19.41
N ASN A 194 -15.27 14.86 -19.97
CA ASN A 194 -15.39 14.41 -21.37
C ASN A 194 -15.17 15.53 -22.40
N ASP A 195 -15.02 16.77 -21.96
CA ASP A 195 -14.82 17.94 -22.81
C ASP A 195 -13.36 18.18 -23.24
N ASN A 196 -12.41 17.37 -22.74
CA ASN A 196 -10.96 17.50 -22.95
C ASN A 196 -10.40 18.87 -22.52
N LYS A 197 -11.08 19.54 -21.58
CA LYS A 197 -10.74 20.91 -21.14
C LYS A 197 -10.78 21.05 -19.63
N THR A 198 -11.66 20.34 -18.95
CA THR A 198 -11.87 20.48 -17.52
C THR A 198 -11.19 19.34 -16.76
N LEU A 199 -10.40 19.71 -15.75
CA LEU A 199 -9.72 18.78 -14.83
C LEU A 199 -10.29 18.92 -13.42
N PHE A 200 -10.43 17.78 -12.73
CA PHE A 200 -10.68 17.75 -11.30
C PHE A 200 -9.46 17.19 -10.58
N TYR A 201 -9.08 17.80 -9.45
CA TYR A 201 -7.90 17.39 -8.70
C TYR A 201 -8.07 17.64 -7.20
N ALA A 202 -7.25 16.98 -6.40
CA ALA A 202 -7.25 17.14 -4.96
C ALA A 202 -6.05 17.98 -4.49
N LYS A 203 -6.32 18.95 -3.62
CA LYS A 203 -5.33 19.85 -3.02
C LYS A 203 -5.05 19.43 -1.59
N LYS A 204 -3.76 19.46 -1.20
CA LYS A 204 -3.30 19.11 0.13
C LYS A 204 -3.22 20.33 1.04
N ASP A 205 -3.53 20.12 2.31
CA ASP A 205 -3.15 21.04 3.36
C ASP A 205 -1.60 21.08 3.48
N PRO A 206 -0.97 22.28 3.44
CA PRO A 206 0.50 22.38 3.41
C PRO A 206 1.22 21.86 4.66
N VAL A 207 0.52 21.72 5.80
CA VAL A 207 1.11 21.34 7.09
C VAL A 207 0.86 19.87 7.38
N THR A 208 -0.41 19.45 7.35
CA THR A 208 -0.84 18.09 7.68
C THR A 208 -0.69 17.12 6.51
N LEU A 209 -0.55 17.64 5.28
CA LEU A 209 -0.53 16.88 4.01
C LEU A 209 -1.84 16.13 3.69
N ARG A 210 -2.91 16.37 4.47
CA ARG A 210 -4.25 15.81 4.25
C ARG A 210 -4.84 16.35 2.96
N SER A 211 -5.45 15.48 2.17
CA SER A 211 -6.15 15.87 0.96
C SER A 211 -7.58 16.26 1.33
N GLU A 212 -7.87 17.55 1.47
CA GLU A 212 -9.16 18.00 2.04
C GLU A 212 -10.05 18.74 1.05
N LYS A 213 -9.54 19.16 -0.10
CA LYS A 213 -10.26 20.00 -1.05
C LYS A 213 -10.17 19.44 -2.46
N ILE A 214 -11.31 19.38 -3.15
CA ILE A 214 -11.36 19.07 -4.58
C ILE A 214 -11.66 20.35 -5.35
N TYR A 215 -10.84 20.60 -6.37
CA TYR A 215 -10.93 21.75 -7.24
C TYR A 215 -11.23 21.33 -8.67
N LYS A 216 -11.81 22.27 -9.42
CA LYS A 216 -12.06 22.19 -10.84
C LYS A 216 -11.20 23.23 -11.56
N HIS A 217 -10.33 22.76 -12.43
CA HIS A 217 -9.46 23.57 -13.27
C HIS A 217 -9.96 23.59 -14.72
N ILE A 218 -9.91 24.76 -15.36
CA ILE A 218 -10.22 24.93 -16.77
C ILE A 218 -8.92 25.20 -17.51
N LEU A 219 -8.61 24.37 -18.50
CA LEU A 219 -7.39 24.51 -19.28
C LEU A 219 -7.19 25.94 -19.83
N GLY A 220 -6.03 26.52 -19.55
CA GLY A 220 -5.60 27.85 -19.98
C GLY A 220 -6.01 28.99 -19.05
N THR A 221 -6.67 28.72 -17.92
CA THR A 221 -6.97 29.74 -16.89
C THR A 221 -5.91 29.76 -15.79
N ASP A 222 -5.84 30.85 -15.02
CA ASP A 222 -4.95 30.91 -13.86
C ASP A 222 -5.46 29.91 -12.78
N PRO A 223 -4.63 28.96 -12.30
CA PRO A 223 -5.02 28.04 -11.23
C PRO A 223 -5.45 28.72 -9.92
N ALA A 224 -5.10 30.00 -9.72
CA ALA A 224 -5.59 30.79 -8.60
C ALA A 224 -7.11 31.06 -8.67
N ASP A 225 -7.71 30.99 -9.87
CA ASP A 225 -9.14 31.18 -10.13
C ASP A 225 -9.92 29.85 -10.15
N ASP A 226 -9.25 28.72 -9.89
CA ASP A 226 -9.89 27.40 -9.87
C ASP A 226 -11.05 27.33 -8.86
N GLU A 227 -12.15 26.70 -9.28
CA GLU A 227 -13.35 26.59 -8.47
C GLU A 227 -13.22 25.47 -7.44
N LEU A 228 -13.42 25.79 -6.15
CA LEU A 228 -13.55 24.79 -5.10
C LEU A 228 -14.91 24.09 -5.22
N VAL A 229 -14.91 22.81 -5.58
CA VAL A 229 -16.15 22.02 -5.78
C VAL A 229 -16.50 21.15 -4.57
N TYR A 230 -15.53 20.85 -3.70
CA TYR A 230 -15.76 20.11 -2.45
C TYR A 230 -14.70 20.43 -1.39
N HIS A 231 -15.13 20.48 -0.13
CA HIS A 231 -14.26 20.65 1.03
C HIS A 231 -14.66 19.66 2.13
N GLU A 232 -13.76 18.74 2.46
CA GLU A 232 -13.85 17.85 3.60
C GLU A 232 -13.48 18.60 4.88
N THR A 233 -14.49 18.92 5.68
CA THR A 233 -14.31 19.67 6.93
C THR A 233 -14.01 18.80 8.14
N ASP A 234 -14.21 17.49 8.06
CA ASP A 234 -13.83 16.54 9.11
C ASP A 234 -12.35 16.18 8.93
N ASP A 235 -11.51 16.51 9.92
CA ASP A 235 -10.06 16.33 9.86
C ASP A 235 -9.60 14.87 10.00
N THR A 236 -10.55 13.94 10.19
CA THR A 236 -10.31 12.49 10.15
C THR A 236 -10.50 11.90 8.76
N PHE A 237 -10.98 12.68 7.78
CA PHE A 237 -11.27 12.24 6.42
C PHE A 237 -10.31 12.85 5.39
N ASP A 238 -9.97 12.03 4.39
CA ASP A 238 -9.32 12.45 3.16
C ASP A 238 -10.33 12.45 2.00
N ALA A 239 -10.10 13.33 1.04
CA ALA A 239 -10.88 13.48 -0.18
C ALA A 239 -10.03 13.16 -1.42
N TYR A 240 -10.64 12.49 -2.39
CA TYR A 240 -10.04 12.16 -3.67
C TYR A 240 -11.07 12.24 -4.80
N VAL A 241 -10.60 12.21 -6.05
CA VAL A 241 -11.47 12.25 -7.23
C VAL A 241 -11.02 11.21 -8.26
N TYR A 242 -11.99 10.53 -8.87
CA TYR A 242 -11.77 9.53 -9.91
C TYR A 242 -12.89 9.57 -10.96
N LYS A 243 -12.71 8.86 -12.08
CA LYS A 243 -13.74 8.67 -13.11
C LYS A 243 -14.24 7.24 -13.10
N THR A 244 -15.55 7.07 -13.22
CA THR A 244 -16.11 5.72 -13.41
C THR A 244 -15.59 5.09 -14.71
N LYS A 245 -15.36 3.77 -14.72
CA LYS A 245 -14.95 3.03 -15.92
C LYS A 245 -15.92 3.19 -17.11
N SER A 246 -17.21 3.44 -16.82
CA SER A 246 -18.22 3.79 -17.83
C SER A 246 -18.03 5.16 -18.51
N LYS A 247 -17.08 5.97 -18.01
CA LYS A 247 -16.81 7.36 -18.40
C LYS A 247 -17.97 8.35 -18.18
N LYS A 248 -19.10 7.91 -17.62
CA LYS A 248 -20.31 8.74 -17.43
C LYS A 248 -20.20 9.70 -16.25
N TYR A 249 -19.53 9.30 -15.17
CA TYR A 249 -19.46 10.09 -13.93
C TYR A 249 -18.03 10.37 -13.49
N ILE A 250 -17.80 11.60 -13.05
CA ILE A 250 -16.70 11.97 -12.15
C ILE A 250 -17.21 11.79 -10.72
N VAL A 251 -16.39 11.19 -9.87
CA VAL A 251 -16.74 10.81 -8.51
C VAL A 251 -15.76 11.46 -7.53
N ILE A 252 -16.30 12.21 -6.58
CA ILE A 252 -15.55 12.64 -5.39
C ILE A 252 -15.80 11.60 -4.31
N GLY A 253 -14.73 11.01 -3.80
CA GLY A 253 -14.74 10.15 -2.62
C GLY A 253 -14.22 10.91 -1.42
N SER A 254 -14.88 10.73 -0.29
CA SER A 254 -14.41 11.14 1.03
C SER A 254 -14.37 9.91 1.92
N TYR A 255 -13.25 9.65 2.58
CA TYR A 255 -13.07 8.44 3.37
C TYR A 255 -12.24 8.66 4.62
N ASN A 256 -12.55 7.85 5.64
CA ASN A 256 -11.65 7.54 6.73
C ASN A 256 -11.56 6.01 6.86
N THR A 257 -10.95 5.50 7.94
CA THR A 257 -10.72 4.06 8.14
C THR A 257 -11.98 3.21 8.31
N VAL A 258 -13.15 3.81 8.55
CA VAL A 258 -14.40 3.09 8.87
C VAL A 258 -15.62 3.63 8.13
N SER A 259 -15.49 4.64 7.28
CA SER A 259 -16.63 5.32 6.67
C SER A 259 -16.25 5.96 5.35
N ASN A 260 -17.19 5.91 4.40
CA ASN A 260 -17.07 6.58 3.11
C ASN A 260 -18.28 7.49 2.85
N GLU A 261 -18.09 8.50 2.01
CA GLU A 261 -19.16 9.23 1.32
C GLU A 261 -18.71 9.49 -0.12
N TYR A 262 -19.64 9.35 -1.06
CA TYR A 262 -19.37 9.63 -2.47
C TYR A 262 -20.36 10.60 -3.07
N ARG A 263 -19.85 11.42 -3.98
CA ARG A 263 -20.62 12.39 -4.75
C ARG A 263 -20.29 12.24 -6.22
N VAL A 264 -21.28 12.40 -7.08
CA VAL A 264 -21.13 12.24 -8.53
C VAL A 264 -21.60 13.45 -9.30
N VAL A 265 -20.91 13.75 -10.40
CA VAL A 265 -21.34 14.69 -11.43
C VAL A 265 -21.19 14.03 -12.79
N SER A 266 -22.02 14.41 -13.77
CA SER A 266 -21.86 13.95 -15.14
C SER A 266 -20.51 14.41 -15.69
N ALA A 267 -19.75 13.49 -16.28
CA ALA A 267 -18.50 13.84 -16.95
C ALA A 267 -18.74 14.63 -18.25
N ASP A 268 -19.94 14.57 -18.83
CA ASP A 268 -20.37 15.35 -19.99
C ASP A 268 -20.86 16.77 -19.62
N ASP A 269 -21.17 17.00 -18.35
CA ASP A 269 -21.53 18.32 -17.82
C ASP A 269 -20.69 18.61 -16.56
N PRO A 270 -19.39 18.94 -16.73
CA PRO A 270 -18.50 19.20 -15.62
C PRO A 270 -18.80 20.52 -14.88
N SER A 271 -19.81 21.28 -15.34
CA SER A 271 -20.33 22.45 -14.65
C SER A 271 -21.50 22.14 -13.70
N GLY A 272 -22.04 20.92 -13.76
CA GLY A 272 -23.14 20.48 -12.93
C GLY A 272 -22.79 20.37 -11.45
N GLU A 273 -23.82 20.30 -10.61
CA GLU A 273 -23.65 20.13 -9.16
C GLU A 273 -23.37 18.66 -8.79
N PHE A 274 -22.42 18.45 -7.88
CA PHE A 274 -22.13 17.14 -7.32
C PHE A 274 -23.29 16.65 -6.45
N ARG A 275 -23.86 15.52 -6.83
CA ARG A 275 -24.95 14.87 -6.09
C ARG A 275 -24.41 13.78 -5.18
N VAL A 276 -24.78 13.82 -3.91
CA VAL A 276 -24.45 12.78 -2.93
C VAL A 276 -25.15 11.46 -3.31
N ILE A 277 -24.39 10.36 -3.30
CA ILE A 277 -24.92 9.01 -3.53
C ILE A 277 -25.70 8.55 -2.31
N GLN A 278 -25.04 8.55 -1.15
CA GLN A 278 -25.59 8.22 0.15
C GLN A 278 -24.90 9.13 1.19
N PRO A 279 -25.64 9.92 1.98
CA PRO A 279 -25.04 10.70 3.05
C PRO A 279 -24.26 9.81 4.02
N ARG A 280 -23.12 10.31 4.50
CA ARG A 280 -22.22 9.58 5.41
C ARG A 280 -22.97 8.96 6.60
N ILE A 281 -22.70 7.68 6.85
CA ILE A 281 -23.14 6.94 8.05
C ILE A 281 -21.87 6.40 8.70
N ARG A 282 -21.64 6.71 9.99
CA ARG A 282 -20.47 6.17 10.71
C ARG A 282 -20.49 4.65 10.70
N GLY A 283 -19.37 4.04 10.32
CA GLY A 283 -19.21 2.58 10.20
C GLY A 283 -19.70 2.00 8.87
N LEU A 284 -20.31 2.80 7.99
CA LEU A 284 -20.70 2.35 6.66
C LEU A 284 -19.55 2.57 5.68
N GLU A 285 -18.89 1.48 5.33
CA GLU A 285 -17.90 1.44 4.27
C GLU A 285 -18.58 1.04 2.98
N TYR A 286 -18.23 1.72 1.90
CA TYR A 286 -18.62 1.30 0.57
C TYR A 286 -17.68 1.82 -0.52
N SER A 287 -17.69 1.20 -1.69
CA SER A 287 -17.08 1.71 -2.92
C SER A 287 -18.11 1.79 -4.05
N LEU A 288 -17.79 2.47 -5.16
CA LEU A 288 -18.72 2.66 -6.27
C LEU A 288 -18.10 2.33 -7.63
N ALA A 289 -18.82 1.49 -8.37
CA ALA A 289 -18.69 1.32 -9.81
C ALA A 289 -20.01 1.68 -10.51
N HIS A 290 -19.97 2.05 -11.79
CA HIS A 290 -21.18 2.36 -12.56
C HIS A 290 -21.24 1.51 -13.82
N TYR A 291 -22.41 0.92 -14.07
CA TYR A 291 -22.69 0.17 -15.30
C TYR A 291 -24.19 0.04 -15.56
N ASN A 292 -24.57 0.22 -16.83
CA ASN A 292 -25.93 -0.02 -17.34
C ASN A 292 -27.07 0.65 -16.55
N GLY A 293 -26.88 1.90 -16.10
CA GLY A 293 -27.88 2.67 -15.36
C GLY A 293 -27.94 2.40 -13.86
N TYR A 294 -26.98 1.62 -13.33
CA TYR A 294 -26.86 1.29 -11.92
C TYR A 294 -25.49 1.67 -11.38
N PHE A 295 -25.46 2.09 -10.12
CA PHE A 295 -24.26 2.01 -9.31
C PHE A 295 -24.19 0.64 -8.64
N TYR A 296 -23.04 -0.01 -8.74
CA TYR A 296 -22.69 -1.22 -8.02
C TYR A 296 -21.82 -0.83 -6.83
N ILE A 297 -22.11 -1.44 -5.68
CA ILE A 297 -21.67 -0.99 -4.37
C ILE A 297 -21.10 -2.17 -3.61
N LEU A 298 -19.78 -2.24 -3.44
CA LEU A 298 -19.16 -3.10 -2.44
C LEU A 298 -19.36 -2.44 -1.08
N THR A 299 -19.99 -3.10 -0.10
CA THR A 299 -20.34 -2.46 1.17
C THR A 299 -20.41 -3.43 2.35
N ASN A 300 -20.18 -2.91 3.55
CA ASN A 300 -20.37 -3.60 4.82
C ASN A 300 -21.78 -3.41 5.44
N LYS A 301 -22.74 -2.83 4.69
CA LYS A 301 -24.13 -2.58 5.13
C LYS A 301 -24.75 -3.83 5.77
N ASP A 302 -25.59 -3.60 6.78
CA ASP A 302 -26.34 -4.65 7.51
C ASP A 302 -25.45 -5.60 8.33
N GLY A 303 -24.26 -5.14 8.73
CA GLY A 303 -23.30 -5.96 9.47
C GLY A 303 -22.59 -6.99 8.58
N ALA A 304 -22.54 -6.75 7.27
CA ALA A 304 -21.80 -7.56 6.31
C ALA A 304 -20.29 -7.27 6.45
N ILE A 305 -19.69 -7.67 7.57
CA ILE A 305 -18.28 -7.35 7.90
C ILE A 305 -17.29 -7.86 6.86
N ASN A 306 -17.57 -8.99 6.19
CA ASN A 306 -16.78 -9.50 5.06
C ASN A 306 -17.29 -9.00 3.69
N PHE A 307 -18.03 -7.90 3.71
CA PHE A 307 -18.61 -7.19 2.59
C PHE A 307 -19.62 -8.00 1.76
N LYS A 308 -20.39 -7.25 0.98
CA LYS A 308 -21.33 -7.74 -0.03
C LYS A 308 -21.37 -6.77 -1.20
N ILE A 309 -21.86 -7.20 -2.35
CA ILE A 309 -22.15 -6.27 -3.46
C ILE A 309 -23.64 -6.04 -3.53
N MET A 310 -24.02 -4.78 -3.50
CA MET A 310 -25.35 -4.30 -3.78
C MET A 310 -25.35 -3.48 -5.07
N ARG A 311 -26.54 -3.13 -5.56
CA ARG A 311 -26.70 -2.14 -6.62
C ARG A 311 -27.85 -1.21 -6.31
N THR A 312 -27.84 -0.05 -6.95
CA THR A 312 -28.93 0.92 -6.88
C THR A 312 -29.09 1.66 -8.22
N PRO A 313 -30.33 2.01 -8.64
CA PRO A 313 -30.54 2.85 -9.81
C PRO A 313 -29.79 4.19 -9.68
N GLU A 314 -29.26 4.69 -10.80
CA GLU A 314 -28.47 5.93 -10.81
C GLU A 314 -29.26 7.17 -10.33
N ASP A 315 -30.60 7.14 -10.38
CA ASP A 315 -31.51 8.20 -9.96
C ASP A 315 -32.09 8.02 -8.54
N LYS A 316 -31.81 6.90 -7.86
CA LYS A 316 -32.34 6.57 -6.52
C LYS A 316 -31.26 6.01 -5.60
N THR A 317 -30.20 6.76 -5.39
CA THR A 317 -28.93 6.22 -4.89
C THR A 317 -28.85 5.96 -3.39
N THR A 318 -29.84 6.39 -2.61
CA THR A 318 -29.83 6.21 -1.15
C THR A 318 -29.98 4.75 -0.76
N VAL A 319 -29.46 4.43 0.43
CA VAL A 319 -29.30 3.08 0.99
C VAL A 319 -30.59 2.25 1.03
N ASP A 320 -31.76 2.90 1.09
CA ASP A 320 -33.08 2.26 1.08
C ASP A 320 -33.42 1.59 -0.27
N ASN A 321 -32.73 1.97 -1.34
CA ASN A 321 -32.92 1.41 -2.69
C ASN A 321 -31.83 0.39 -3.06
N TRP A 322 -30.93 0.07 -2.13
CA TRP A 322 -29.84 -0.86 -2.41
C TRP A 322 -30.38 -2.29 -2.40
N GLU A 323 -30.11 -3.02 -3.48
CA GLU A 323 -30.51 -4.41 -3.66
C GLU A 323 -29.27 -5.32 -3.74
N ASP A 324 -29.29 -6.46 -3.07
CA ASP A 324 -28.17 -7.41 -3.11
C ASP A 324 -27.94 -7.97 -4.53
N VAL A 325 -26.68 -7.97 -4.95
CA VAL A 325 -26.18 -8.64 -6.17
C VAL A 325 -25.37 -9.87 -5.78
N ILE A 326 -24.44 -9.71 -4.84
CA ILE A 326 -23.66 -10.78 -4.20
C ILE A 326 -23.90 -10.65 -2.69
N PRO A 327 -24.65 -11.57 -2.06
CA PRO A 327 -24.96 -11.48 -0.64
C PRO A 327 -23.71 -11.72 0.22
N HIS A 328 -23.77 -11.23 1.46
CA HIS A 328 -22.72 -11.45 2.46
C HIS A 328 -22.52 -12.94 2.75
N ARG A 329 -21.26 -13.34 2.93
CA ARG A 329 -20.85 -14.68 3.37
C ARG A 329 -19.84 -14.54 4.49
N GLU A 330 -20.13 -15.18 5.62
CA GLU A 330 -19.32 -15.05 6.85
C GLU A 330 -17.86 -15.48 6.63
N GLU A 331 -17.62 -16.51 5.82
CA GLU A 331 -16.27 -17.08 5.61
C GLU A 331 -15.53 -16.50 4.39
N VAL A 332 -16.14 -15.56 3.66
CA VAL A 332 -15.58 -15.02 2.41
C VAL A 332 -15.51 -13.51 2.45
N LEU A 333 -14.31 -12.98 2.64
CA LEU A 333 -14.05 -11.56 2.46
C LEU A 333 -14.13 -11.23 0.97
N LEU A 334 -14.97 -10.27 0.62
CA LEU A 334 -15.04 -9.71 -0.72
C LEU A 334 -14.16 -8.46 -0.76
N GLU A 335 -13.00 -8.55 -1.43
CA GLU A 335 -11.96 -7.53 -1.42
C GLU A 335 -12.22 -6.46 -2.48
N ASP A 336 -12.63 -6.86 -3.69
CA ASP A 336 -12.90 -5.91 -4.78
C ASP A 336 -13.85 -6.48 -5.86
N MET A 337 -14.27 -5.61 -6.78
CA MET A 337 -15.03 -5.94 -7.99
C MET A 337 -14.49 -5.20 -9.23
N SER A 338 -14.40 -5.94 -10.33
CA SER A 338 -14.16 -5.39 -11.67
C SER A 338 -15.36 -5.64 -12.57
N ILE A 339 -15.85 -4.58 -13.21
CA ILE A 339 -17.02 -4.63 -14.11
C ILE A 339 -16.57 -4.55 -15.57
N PHE A 340 -17.08 -5.48 -16.36
CA PHE A 340 -16.94 -5.56 -17.81
C PHE A 340 -18.32 -5.66 -18.46
N LYS A 341 -18.38 -5.46 -19.78
CA LYS A 341 -19.64 -5.52 -20.53
C LYS A 341 -20.40 -6.83 -20.38
N GLU A 342 -19.71 -7.98 -20.34
CA GLU A 342 -20.35 -9.29 -20.20
C GLU A 342 -20.12 -9.95 -18.83
N PHE A 343 -19.15 -9.46 -18.06
CA PHE A 343 -18.67 -10.12 -16.84
C PHE A 343 -18.64 -9.19 -15.62
N LEU A 344 -18.93 -9.78 -14.46
CA LEU A 344 -18.59 -9.31 -13.14
C LEU A 344 -17.44 -10.18 -12.62
N VAL A 345 -16.31 -9.57 -12.31
CA VAL A 345 -15.18 -10.25 -11.67
C VAL A 345 -15.09 -9.82 -10.22
N LEU A 346 -14.92 -10.80 -9.32
CA LEU A 346 -14.82 -10.59 -7.89
C LEU A 346 -13.47 -11.09 -7.39
N GLU A 347 -12.82 -10.28 -6.56
CA GLU A 347 -11.66 -10.68 -5.76
C GLU A 347 -12.16 -11.07 -4.37
N GLU A 348 -12.00 -12.34 -4.03
CA GLU A 348 -12.51 -12.93 -2.80
C GLU A 348 -11.36 -13.55 -2.00
N ARG A 349 -11.46 -13.57 -0.68
CA ARG A 349 -10.53 -14.31 0.18
C ARG A 349 -11.28 -15.30 1.06
N THR A 350 -10.75 -16.52 1.12
CA THR A 350 -11.27 -17.59 2.01
C THR A 350 -10.10 -18.35 2.59
N GLU A 351 -10.11 -18.59 3.90
CA GLU A 351 -9.02 -19.28 4.61
C GLU A 351 -7.62 -18.73 4.26
N GLY A 352 -7.46 -17.42 4.08
CA GLY A 352 -6.17 -16.84 3.71
C GLY A 352 -5.89 -16.68 2.23
N LEU A 353 -6.58 -17.42 1.36
CA LEU A 353 -6.24 -17.47 -0.06
C LEU A 353 -7.13 -16.51 -0.85
N SER A 354 -6.50 -15.59 -1.59
CA SER A 354 -7.17 -14.76 -2.59
C SER A 354 -7.62 -15.61 -3.76
N LYS A 355 -8.80 -15.34 -4.30
CA LYS A 355 -9.46 -16.07 -5.37
C LYS A 355 -10.08 -15.07 -6.34
N ILE A 356 -10.06 -15.39 -7.63
CA ILE A 356 -10.77 -14.63 -8.66
C ILE A 356 -12.00 -15.44 -9.06
N ARG A 357 -13.19 -14.85 -8.87
CA ARG A 357 -14.47 -15.41 -9.32
C ARG A 357 -14.98 -14.63 -10.52
N ILE A 358 -15.33 -15.35 -11.58
CA ILE A 358 -15.87 -14.81 -12.81
C ILE A 358 -17.37 -15.15 -12.88
N LYS A 359 -18.21 -14.12 -13.02
CA LYS A 359 -19.66 -14.27 -13.25
C LYS A 359 -20.06 -13.57 -14.53
N ARG A 360 -20.94 -14.20 -15.33
CA ARG A 360 -21.61 -13.52 -16.44
C ARG A 360 -22.88 -12.81 -15.98
N TRP A 361 -23.15 -11.64 -16.55
CA TRP A 361 -24.36 -10.87 -16.25
C TRP A 361 -25.65 -11.60 -16.64
N ASP A 362 -25.60 -12.45 -17.67
CA ASP A 362 -26.73 -13.27 -18.15
C ASP A 362 -26.98 -14.53 -17.29
N GLY A 363 -26.13 -14.80 -16.29
CA GLY A 363 -26.23 -15.96 -15.40
C GLY A 363 -25.79 -17.29 -16.00
N THR A 364 -25.20 -17.31 -17.20
CA THR A 364 -24.78 -18.55 -17.87
C THR A 364 -23.49 -19.15 -17.30
N ASP A 365 -22.63 -18.35 -16.65
CA ASP A 365 -21.40 -18.81 -16.00
C ASP A 365 -21.17 -18.15 -14.63
N ASP A 366 -20.60 -18.94 -13.72
CA ASP A 366 -20.17 -18.55 -12.39
C ASP A 366 -19.10 -19.54 -11.89
N TYR A 367 -17.83 -19.15 -11.85
CA TYR A 367 -16.73 -20.05 -11.51
C TYR A 367 -15.51 -19.32 -10.94
N TYR A 368 -14.62 -20.07 -10.29
CA TYR A 368 -13.33 -19.58 -9.82
C TYR A 368 -12.22 -19.96 -10.78
N ILE A 369 -11.25 -19.07 -10.97
CA ILE A 369 -9.97 -19.43 -11.61
C ILE A 369 -9.22 -20.38 -10.66
N PRO A 370 -8.77 -21.56 -11.12
CA PRO A 370 -8.06 -22.52 -10.26
C PRO A 370 -6.60 -22.12 -10.03
N PHE A 371 -6.10 -22.35 -8.82
CA PHE A 371 -4.70 -22.17 -8.42
C PHE A 371 -4.25 -23.37 -7.59
N ASP A 372 -3.03 -23.87 -7.83
CA ASP A 372 -2.55 -25.15 -7.27
C ASP A 372 -1.61 -25.00 -6.05
N GLU A 373 -1.12 -23.79 -5.77
CA GLU A 373 -0.23 -23.52 -4.64
C GLU A 373 -1.01 -23.06 -3.38
N GLU A 374 -0.44 -23.22 -2.19
CA GLU A 374 -1.06 -22.76 -0.92
C GLU A 374 -0.44 -21.49 -0.34
N THR A 375 0.64 -20.99 -0.93
CA THR A 375 1.35 -19.77 -0.51
C THR A 375 1.56 -18.85 -1.71
N TYR A 376 0.45 -18.36 -2.26
CA TYR A 376 0.43 -17.49 -3.43
C TYR A 376 -0.26 -16.17 -3.13
N SER A 377 -0.09 -15.23 -4.04
CA SER A 377 -0.85 -13.99 -4.12
C SER A 377 -1.28 -13.73 -5.55
N ILE A 378 -2.49 -13.21 -5.69
CA ILE A 378 -3.05 -12.73 -6.95
C ILE A 378 -3.51 -11.30 -6.76
N GLY A 379 -3.55 -10.56 -7.86
CA GLY A 379 -4.16 -9.24 -7.92
C GLY A 379 -4.69 -9.00 -9.33
N VAL A 380 -5.90 -8.48 -9.44
CA VAL A 380 -6.45 -8.05 -10.73
C VAL A 380 -5.85 -6.69 -11.10
N TYR A 381 -5.38 -6.52 -12.33
CA TYR A 381 -4.87 -5.23 -12.81
C TYR A 381 -6.02 -4.23 -13.01
N ASP A 382 -5.70 -2.95 -13.19
CA ASP A 382 -6.68 -1.87 -13.44
C ASP A 382 -7.50 -2.02 -14.76
N ASN A 383 -7.32 -3.12 -15.52
CA ASN A 383 -8.12 -3.56 -16.70
C ASN A 383 -9.01 -2.45 -17.33
N PRO A 384 -8.42 -1.41 -17.94
CA PRO A 384 -9.16 -0.19 -18.28
C PRO A 384 -10.17 -0.40 -19.42
N GLU A 385 -9.89 -1.33 -20.34
CA GLU A 385 -10.83 -1.73 -21.39
C GLU A 385 -12.10 -2.34 -20.79
N PHE A 386 -13.25 -1.80 -21.20
CA PHE A 386 -14.55 -2.19 -20.67
C PHE A 386 -15.22 -3.31 -21.49
N ASP A 387 -15.07 -3.24 -22.81
CA ASP A 387 -15.65 -4.18 -23.78
C ASP A 387 -14.60 -5.23 -24.17
N THR A 388 -14.33 -6.17 -23.26
CA THR A 388 -13.33 -7.22 -23.43
C THR A 388 -13.75 -8.51 -22.72
N ASP A 389 -13.35 -9.64 -23.30
CA ASP A 389 -13.45 -10.97 -22.69
C ASP A 389 -12.18 -11.35 -21.91
N ILE A 390 -11.16 -10.50 -21.94
CA ILE A 390 -9.87 -10.73 -21.29
C ILE A 390 -9.80 -9.98 -19.98
N ILE A 391 -9.51 -10.70 -18.91
CA ILE A 391 -9.04 -10.13 -17.65
C ILE A 391 -7.54 -10.39 -17.50
N ARG A 392 -6.81 -9.34 -17.15
CA ARG A 392 -5.41 -9.43 -16.77
C ARG A 392 -5.28 -9.49 -15.25
N TYR A 393 -4.54 -10.47 -14.74
CA TYR A 393 -4.17 -10.56 -13.32
C TYR A 393 -2.68 -10.87 -13.17
N ASN A 394 -2.11 -10.48 -12.02
CA ASN A 394 -0.80 -10.92 -11.60
C ASN A 394 -0.93 -12.20 -10.76
N TYR A 395 0.01 -13.12 -10.94
CA TYR A 395 0.18 -14.29 -10.09
C TYR A 395 1.62 -14.39 -9.63
N GLN A 396 1.82 -14.72 -8.36
CA GLN A 396 3.12 -15.08 -7.82
C GLN A 396 2.98 -15.91 -6.57
N SER A 397 4.04 -16.61 -6.21
CA SER A 397 4.11 -17.36 -4.96
C SER A 397 5.48 -17.17 -4.32
N PHE A 398 5.73 -17.78 -3.18
CA PHE A 398 7.08 -17.80 -2.63
C PHE A 398 8.12 -18.48 -3.52
N THR A 399 7.71 -19.40 -4.39
CA THR A 399 8.61 -20.14 -5.29
C THR A 399 8.48 -19.70 -6.75
N THR A 400 7.37 -19.08 -7.13
CA THR A 400 7.06 -18.69 -8.52
C THR A 400 7.20 -17.17 -8.68
N PRO A 401 8.12 -16.69 -9.54
CA PRO A 401 8.26 -15.26 -9.85
C PRO A 401 6.97 -14.60 -10.35
N SER A 402 6.92 -13.28 -10.24
CA SER A 402 5.75 -12.50 -10.67
C SER A 402 5.44 -12.70 -12.14
N SER A 403 4.21 -13.12 -12.39
CA SER A 403 3.68 -13.44 -13.71
C SER A 403 2.49 -12.55 -14.03
N VAL A 404 2.41 -12.07 -15.27
CA VAL A 404 1.27 -11.36 -15.85
C VAL A 404 0.55 -12.32 -16.77
N ILE A 405 -0.72 -12.57 -16.49
CA ILE A 405 -1.54 -13.55 -17.21
C ILE A 405 -2.77 -12.83 -17.78
N ASP A 406 -2.98 -13.00 -19.09
CA ASP A 406 -4.24 -12.65 -19.74
C ASP A 406 -5.12 -13.89 -19.73
N TYR A 407 -6.32 -13.76 -19.17
CA TYR A 407 -7.25 -14.86 -19.04
C TYR A 407 -8.54 -14.55 -19.79
N ASN A 408 -8.87 -15.40 -20.75
CA ASN A 408 -10.12 -15.31 -21.48
C ASN A 408 -11.25 -15.86 -20.59
N MET A 409 -12.11 -14.97 -20.13
CA MET A 409 -13.23 -15.25 -19.23
C MET A 409 -14.34 -16.08 -19.89
N LYS A 410 -14.37 -16.15 -21.22
CA LYS A 410 -15.35 -16.93 -21.99
C LYS A 410 -14.84 -18.33 -22.29
N GLU A 411 -13.63 -18.42 -22.85
CA GLU A 411 -13.00 -19.69 -23.24
C GLU A 411 -12.34 -20.41 -22.05
N LYS A 412 -12.20 -19.72 -20.92
CA LYS A 412 -11.62 -20.22 -19.66
C LYS A 412 -10.15 -20.64 -19.80
N THR A 413 -9.41 -19.92 -20.64
CA THR A 413 -8.00 -20.19 -20.96
C THR A 413 -7.11 -19.02 -20.53
N GLY A 414 -5.94 -19.34 -19.97
CA GLY A 414 -4.92 -18.35 -19.60
C GLY A 414 -3.73 -18.36 -20.54
N GLU A 415 -3.20 -17.18 -20.84
CA GLU A 415 -1.96 -16.96 -21.59
C GLU A 415 -0.97 -16.22 -20.69
N LEU A 416 0.20 -16.83 -20.42
CA LEU A 416 1.29 -16.14 -19.74
C LEU A 416 1.88 -15.07 -20.67
N LYS A 417 1.73 -13.80 -20.32
CA LYS A 417 2.25 -12.68 -21.10
C LYS A 417 3.68 -12.33 -20.72
N LYS A 418 4.00 -12.43 -19.44
CA LYS A 418 5.33 -12.15 -18.90
C LYS A 418 5.52 -12.87 -17.58
N GLU A 419 6.70 -13.44 -17.37
CA GLU A 419 7.20 -13.86 -16.07
C GLU A 419 8.45 -13.03 -15.76
N HIS A 420 8.58 -12.54 -14.53
CA HIS A 420 9.75 -11.77 -14.10
C HIS A 420 10.99 -12.67 -14.18
N GLU A 421 11.94 -12.29 -15.02
CA GLU A 421 13.17 -13.05 -15.21
C GLU A 421 14.12 -12.90 -14.02
N VAL A 422 14.54 -14.02 -13.44
CA VAL A 422 15.53 -14.04 -12.36
C VAL A 422 16.89 -14.37 -12.97
N LEU A 423 17.69 -13.33 -13.20
CA LEU A 423 19.01 -13.47 -13.84
C LEU A 423 20.04 -14.17 -12.93
N GLY A 424 21.22 -14.46 -13.48
CA GLY A 424 22.34 -15.09 -12.77
C GLY A 424 22.36 -16.62 -12.85
N GLY A 425 21.38 -17.25 -13.50
CA GLY A 425 21.41 -18.66 -13.96
C GLY A 425 21.39 -19.74 -12.87
N LYS A 426 21.17 -19.37 -11.60
CA LYS A 426 21.14 -20.30 -10.46
C LYS A 426 19.74 -20.59 -9.91
N PHE A 427 18.79 -19.71 -10.21
CA PHE A 427 17.43 -19.84 -9.70
C PHE A 427 16.69 -20.94 -10.49
N ASP A 428 16.12 -21.87 -9.75
CA ASP A 428 15.11 -22.80 -10.23
C ASP A 428 14.03 -22.89 -9.14
N LYS A 429 12.77 -22.63 -9.49
CA LYS A 429 11.63 -22.71 -8.56
C LYS A 429 11.54 -24.07 -7.87
N HIS A 430 11.99 -25.15 -8.52
CA HIS A 430 11.97 -26.50 -7.98
C HIS A 430 12.99 -26.73 -6.87
N ASN A 431 13.96 -25.84 -6.67
CA ASN A 431 14.93 -25.91 -5.57
C ASN A 431 14.34 -25.46 -4.23
N TYR A 432 13.17 -24.82 -4.23
CA TYR A 432 12.54 -24.28 -3.04
C TYR A 432 11.26 -25.02 -2.71
N GLU A 433 10.91 -25.05 -1.44
CA GLU A 433 9.66 -25.58 -0.92
C GLU A 433 8.97 -24.49 -0.11
N SER A 434 7.68 -24.30 -0.35
CA SER A 434 6.83 -23.45 0.48
C SER A 434 5.67 -24.26 1.05
N LYS A 435 5.18 -23.83 2.21
CA LYS A 435 4.02 -24.42 2.87
C LYS A 435 3.37 -23.45 3.83
N ARG A 436 2.13 -23.76 4.18
CA ARG A 436 1.35 -23.05 5.18
C ARG A 436 1.22 -23.89 6.45
N LEU A 437 1.52 -23.29 7.58
CA LEU A 437 1.36 -23.86 8.92
C LEU A 437 0.29 -23.09 9.69
N TRP A 438 -0.16 -23.65 10.81
CA TRP A 438 -1.17 -23.04 11.68
C TRP A 438 -0.73 -23.14 13.15
N ALA A 439 -0.20 -22.04 13.69
CA ALA A 439 0.10 -21.92 15.10
C ALA A 439 -1.19 -21.78 15.91
N THR A 440 -1.20 -22.24 17.16
CA THR A 440 -2.34 -22.02 18.06
C THR A 440 -1.99 -20.87 18.98
N ALA A 441 -2.70 -19.75 18.85
CA ALA A 441 -2.59 -18.63 19.76
C ALA A 441 -3.07 -19.02 21.16
N ARG A 442 -2.64 -18.26 22.17
CA ARG A 442 -2.98 -18.47 23.59
C ARG A 442 -4.47 -18.43 23.92
N ASP A 443 -5.29 -17.86 23.05
CA ASP A 443 -6.76 -17.85 23.15
C ASP A 443 -7.44 -18.96 22.31
N GLY A 444 -6.64 -19.85 21.71
CA GLY A 444 -7.10 -21.00 20.93
C GLY A 444 -7.27 -20.77 19.44
N LYS A 445 -7.19 -19.51 18.95
CA LYS A 445 -7.31 -19.22 17.51
C LYS A 445 -6.12 -19.80 16.73
N LYS A 446 -6.36 -20.15 15.46
CA LYS A 446 -5.32 -20.70 14.57
C LYS A 446 -4.73 -19.56 13.74
N VAL A 447 -3.48 -19.20 14.02
CA VAL A 447 -2.75 -18.15 13.31
C VAL A 447 -1.98 -18.79 12.13
N PRO A 448 -2.24 -18.40 10.88
CA PRO A 448 -1.54 -18.93 9.72
C PRO A 448 -0.09 -18.43 9.65
N ILE A 449 0.80 -19.30 9.19
CA ILE A 449 2.19 -18.98 8.89
C ILE A 449 2.52 -19.50 7.50
N SER A 450 2.82 -18.62 6.55
CA SER A 450 3.36 -19.03 5.25
C SER A 450 4.88 -19.03 5.34
N LEU A 451 5.55 -20.09 4.87
CA LEU A 451 7.01 -20.16 4.90
C LEU A 451 7.60 -20.71 3.60
N VAL A 452 8.87 -20.39 3.36
CA VAL A 452 9.68 -20.88 2.24
C VAL A 452 11.14 -21.11 2.65
N TYR A 453 11.75 -22.14 2.09
CA TYR A 453 13.17 -22.48 2.29
C TYR A 453 13.72 -23.25 1.09
N SER A 454 15.05 -23.28 0.96
CA SER A 454 15.72 -24.16 -0.01
C SER A 454 15.62 -25.62 0.43
N LYS A 455 15.32 -26.54 -0.48
CA LYS A 455 15.21 -27.99 -0.19
C LYS A 455 16.51 -28.61 0.33
N ASP A 456 17.66 -27.97 0.09
CA ASP A 456 18.94 -28.39 0.66
C ASP A 456 19.07 -28.05 2.17
N THR A 457 18.19 -27.20 2.68
CA THR A 457 18.14 -26.81 4.09
C THR A 457 17.52 -27.91 4.93
N LYS A 458 18.33 -28.56 5.77
CA LYS A 458 17.85 -29.52 6.75
C LYS A 458 17.22 -28.79 7.93
N ILE A 459 15.88 -28.73 7.96
CA ILE A 459 15.12 -28.08 9.04
C ILE A 459 15.38 -28.78 10.38
N ASN A 460 15.89 -28.01 11.35
CA ASN A 460 16.09 -28.42 12.74
C ASN A 460 16.25 -27.19 13.65
N SER A 461 16.47 -27.39 14.96
CA SER A 461 16.59 -26.29 15.92
C SER A 461 17.77 -25.34 15.68
N LYS A 462 18.75 -25.69 14.84
CA LYS A 462 19.87 -24.82 14.47
C LYS A 462 19.64 -24.05 13.17
N THR A 463 18.49 -24.24 12.53
CA THR A 463 18.16 -23.58 11.27
C THR A 463 17.86 -22.10 11.54
N PRO A 464 18.58 -21.17 10.89
CA PRO A 464 18.26 -19.75 11.01
C PRO A 464 16.91 -19.46 10.37
N LEU A 465 16.07 -18.67 11.03
CA LEU A 465 14.73 -18.34 10.56
C LEU A 465 14.49 -16.84 10.67
N LEU A 466 14.03 -16.21 9.60
CA LEU A 466 13.54 -14.84 9.60
C LEU A 466 12.01 -14.84 9.58
N LEU A 467 11.38 -14.41 10.68
CA LEU A 467 9.94 -14.27 10.82
C LEU A 467 9.52 -12.82 10.56
N TYR A 468 8.68 -12.60 9.56
CA TYR A 468 8.14 -11.29 9.21
C TYR A 468 6.70 -11.10 9.71
N GLY A 469 6.34 -9.88 10.12
CA GLY A 469 4.98 -9.52 10.51
C GLY A 469 4.64 -8.03 10.34
N TYR A 470 3.34 -7.73 10.24
CA TYR A 470 2.81 -6.36 10.10
C TYR A 470 1.58 -6.13 10.99
N GLY A 471 0.43 -6.74 10.64
CA GLY A 471 -0.73 -6.87 11.53
C GLY A 471 -1.46 -5.59 11.91
N SER A 472 -1.66 -4.65 10.97
CA SER A 472 -2.43 -3.41 11.20
C SER A 472 -3.16 -2.97 9.93
N TYR A 473 -4.19 -2.12 10.07
CA TYR A 473 -5.01 -1.54 8.99
C TYR A 473 -5.70 -2.55 8.06
N GLY A 474 -5.81 -3.81 8.50
CA GLY A 474 -6.32 -4.89 7.67
C GLY A 474 -5.34 -5.35 6.58
N ILE A 475 -4.14 -4.77 6.49
CA ILE A 475 -3.18 -5.09 5.44
C ILE A 475 -2.77 -6.57 5.53
N THR A 476 -3.03 -7.29 4.44
CA THR A 476 -2.56 -8.66 4.24
C THR A 476 -1.19 -8.64 3.57
N ILE A 477 -0.19 -9.26 4.18
CA ILE A 477 1.14 -9.38 3.58
C ILE A 477 1.11 -10.51 2.55
N PRO A 478 1.34 -10.22 1.25
CA PRO A 478 1.19 -11.23 0.21
C PRO A 478 2.32 -12.26 0.26
N ASP A 479 1.97 -13.52 0.01
CA ASP A 479 2.92 -14.61 -0.20
C ASP A 479 3.57 -14.47 -1.58
N ARG A 480 4.48 -13.50 -1.70
CA ARG A 480 5.10 -13.09 -2.97
C ARG A 480 6.55 -13.52 -3.14
N PHE A 481 6.96 -13.68 -4.39
CA PHE A 481 8.35 -13.95 -4.74
C PHE A 481 9.24 -12.75 -4.40
N SER A 482 10.50 -13.03 -4.10
CA SER A 482 11.52 -11.99 -3.91
C SER A 482 12.89 -12.54 -4.28
N SER A 483 13.48 -12.00 -5.34
CA SER A 483 14.84 -12.35 -5.78
C SER A 483 15.90 -11.98 -4.74
N VAL A 484 15.65 -10.95 -3.95
CA VAL A 484 16.49 -10.54 -2.80
C VAL A 484 16.45 -11.59 -1.69
N ARG A 485 15.28 -12.18 -1.41
CA ARG A 485 15.13 -13.21 -0.38
C ARG A 485 15.98 -14.46 -0.66
N LEU A 486 16.25 -14.77 -1.93
CA LEU A 486 17.10 -15.90 -2.31
C LEU A 486 18.48 -15.88 -1.62
N SER A 487 19.03 -14.69 -1.36
CA SER A 487 20.31 -14.57 -0.63
C SER A 487 20.26 -15.15 0.78
N LEU A 488 19.09 -15.16 1.43
CA LEU A 488 18.87 -15.84 2.70
C LEU A 488 18.63 -17.34 2.48
N LEU A 489 17.71 -17.70 1.58
CA LEU A 489 17.31 -19.09 1.35
C LEU A 489 18.49 -19.97 0.91
N ASP A 490 19.34 -19.45 0.03
CA ASP A 490 20.55 -20.12 -0.49
C ASP A 490 21.65 -20.25 0.58
N ARG A 491 21.48 -19.60 1.74
CA ARG A 491 22.37 -19.68 2.92
C ARG A 491 21.75 -20.46 4.07
N GLY A 492 20.67 -21.21 3.80
CA GLY A 492 20.04 -22.11 4.77
C GLY A 492 19.04 -21.43 5.70
N PHE A 493 18.63 -20.19 5.42
CA PHE A 493 17.54 -19.56 6.17
C PHE A 493 16.18 -20.10 5.73
N VAL A 494 15.28 -20.21 6.71
CA VAL A 494 13.85 -20.23 6.48
C VAL A 494 13.34 -18.79 6.52
N TYR A 495 12.51 -18.41 5.55
CA TYR A 495 11.72 -17.19 5.63
C TYR A 495 10.27 -17.54 5.92
N ALA A 496 9.66 -16.84 6.87
CA ALA A 496 8.26 -17.05 7.23
C ALA A 496 7.53 -15.72 7.43
N ILE A 497 6.23 -15.72 7.17
CA ILE A 497 5.31 -14.61 7.46
C ILE A 497 4.30 -15.12 8.47
N ALA A 498 4.19 -14.44 9.61
CA ALA A 498 3.09 -14.67 10.55
C ALA A 498 1.91 -13.76 10.17
N HIS A 499 0.80 -14.38 9.77
CA HIS A 499 -0.43 -13.69 9.35
C HIS A 499 -1.30 -13.34 10.58
N VAL A 500 -0.72 -12.53 11.47
CA VAL A 500 -1.28 -12.15 12.77
C VAL A 500 -2.55 -11.31 12.66
N ARG A 501 -3.36 -11.30 13.72
CA ARG A 501 -4.53 -10.39 13.84
C ARG A 501 -4.16 -8.93 13.66
N GLY A 502 -5.11 -8.17 13.15
CA GLY A 502 -4.92 -6.80 12.66
C GLY A 502 -4.63 -6.74 11.15
N SER A 503 -4.43 -7.89 10.51
CA SER A 503 -4.54 -8.07 9.05
C SER A 503 -5.91 -8.64 8.68
N GLU A 504 -6.24 -8.67 7.39
CA GLU A 504 -7.45 -9.34 6.87
C GLU A 504 -7.19 -10.71 6.25
N TYR A 505 -6.07 -11.36 6.61
CA TYR A 505 -5.75 -12.66 6.03
C TYR A 505 -6.90 -13.68 6.23
N LEU A 506 -7.60 -13.66 7.36
CA LEU A 506 -8.80 -14.47 7.60
C LEU A 506 -10.11 -13.67 7.54
N GLY A 507 -10.12 -12.56 6.80
CA GLY A 507 -11.25 -11.65 6.65
C GLY A 507 -11.27 -10.48 7.64
N ARG A 508 -12.25 -9.58 7.50
CA ARG A 508 -12.43 -8.40 8.35
C ARG A 508 -12.51 -8.71 9.85
N PRO A 509 -13.14 -9.80 10.33
CA PRO A 509 -13.11 -10.16 11.75
C PRO A 509 -11.69 -10.35 12.32
N TRP A 510 -10.74 -10.75 11.48
CA TRP A 510 -9.32 -10.92 11.87
C TRP A 510 -8.62 -9.58 12.10
N TYR A 511 -9.03 -8.55 11.36
CA TYR A 511 -8.55 -7.18 11.53
C TYR A 511 -9.16 -6.53 12.77
N GLU A 512 -10.47 -6.62 12.94
CA GLU A 512 -11.19 -6.06 14.09
C GLU A 512 -10.69 -6.65 15.43
N ASP A 513 -10.26 -7.91 15.42
CA ASP A 513 -9.67 -8.59 16.58
C ASP A 513 -8.17 -8.32 16.78
N GLY A 514 -7.58 -7.35 16.07
CA GLY A 514 -6.19 -6.91 16.23
C GLY A 514 -5.99 -5.41 16.10
N LYS A 515 -7.03 -4.62 16.37
CA LYS A 515 -7.00 -3.15 16.42
C LYS A 515 -7.64 -2.63 17.72
N MET A 516 -7.51 -1.35 18.01
CA MET A 516 -8.12 -0.69 19.17
C MET A 516 -7.83 -1.47 20.47
N PHE A 517 -8.85 -1.77 21.28
CA PHE A 517 -8.73 -2.53 22.53
C PHE A 517 -8.39 -4.02 22.37
N ASN A 518 -8.21 -4.49 21.13
CA ASN A 518 -7.72 -5.83 20.82
C ASN A 518 -6.28 -5.81 20.28
N LYS A 519 -5.61 -4.65 20.22
CA LYS A 519 -4.30 -4.53 19.55
C LYS A 519 -3.22 -5.47 20.12
N MET A 520 -3.28 -5.81 21.41
CA MET A 520 -2.38 -6.78 22.02
C MET A 520 -2.39 -8.15 21.34
N ASN A 521 -3.48 -8.53 20.68
CA ASN A 521 -3.58 -9.79 19.94
C ASN A 521 -2.55 -9.87 18.80
N THR A 522 -2.27 -8.77 18.09
CA THR A 522 -1.23 -8.72 17.05
C THR A 522 0.13 -9.17 17.59
N PHE A 523 0.52 -8.67 18.76
CA PHE A 523 1.81 -8.97 19.38
C PHE A 523 1.84 -10.38 19.96
N ASN A 524 0.74 -10.79 20.60
CA ASN A 524 0.59 -12.11 21.17
C ASN A 524 0.63 -13.21 20.09
N ASP A 525 -0.09 -13.02 18.98
CA ASP A 525 -0.07 -13.95 17.85
C ASP A 525 1.34 -14.11 17.28
N PHE A 526 2.10 -13.02 17.14
CA PHE A 526 3.47 -13.09 16.63
C PHE A 526 4.39 -13.89 17.55
N ILE A 527 4.28 -13.66 18.86
CA ILE A 527 4.99 -14.41 19.91
C ILE A 527 4.59 -15.89 19.89
N ASP A 528 3.30 -16.19 19.75
CA ASP A 528 2.79 -17.55 19.76
C ASP A 528 3.21 -18.30 18.47
N CYS A 529 3.27 -17.61 17.33
CA CYS A 529 3.87 -18.11 16.08
C CYS A 529 5.37 -18.40 16.24
N ALA A 530 6.14 -17.50 16.86
CA ALA A 530 7.55 -17.70 17.15
C ALA A 530 7.77 -18.94 18.04
N GLY A 531 7.01 -19.05 19.14
CA GLY A 531 7.03 -20.21 20.03
C GLY A 531 6.69 -21.51 19.31
N TYR A 532 5.64 -21.51 18.49
CA TYR A 532 5.26 -22.67 17.68
C TYR A 532 6.39 -23.13 16.75
N LEU A 533 7.07 -22.21 16.05
CA LEU A 533 8.19 -22.56 15.16
C LEU A 533 9.37 -23.16 15.92
N ILE A 534 9.66 -22.67 17.13
CA ILE A 534 10.69 -23.24 18.01
C ILE A 534 10.29 -24.64 18.48
N ASP A 535 9.06 -24.82 18.97
CA ASP A 535 8.56 -26.09 19.49
C ASP A 535 8.51 -27.18 18.41
N GLN A 536 8.13 -26.81 17.19
CA GLN A 536 8.15 -27.70 16.02
C GLN A 536 9.56 -27.90 15.44
N LYS A 537 10.60 -27.34 16.08
CA LYS A 537 12.01 -27.48 15.70
C LYS A 537 12.33 -26.93 14.30
N TYR A 538 11.60 -25.91 13.84
CA TYR A 538 11.99 -25.14 12.67
C TYR A 538 13.19 -24.24 12.94
N THR A 539 13.41 -23.86 14.20
CA THR A 539 14.51 -23.01 14.66
C THR A 539 14.67 -23.12 16.19
N SER A 540 15.48 -22.26 16.80
CA SER A 540 15.57 -22.04 18.25
C SER A 540 15.73 -20.54 18.54
N PRO A 541 15.61 -20.09 19.80
CA PRO A 541 15.86 -18.68 20.14
C PRO A 541 17.21 -18.15 19.67
N GLU A 542 18.25 -18.99 19.68
CA GLU A 542 19.59 -18.65 19.18
C GLU A 542 19.67 -18.50 17.65
N HIS A 543 18.60 -18.81 16.93
CA HIS A 543 18.57 -18.81 15.46
C HIS A 543 17.31 -18.16 14.88
N LEU A 544 16.41 -17.65 15.73
CA LEU A 544 15.20 -16.94 15.31
C LEU A 544 15.47 -15.42 15.23
N TYR A 545 15.13 -14.84 14.10
CA TYR A 545 15.19 -13.42 13.82
C TYR A 545 13.80 -12.88 13.47
N ALA A 546 13.49 -11.64 13.81
CA ALA A 546 12.22 -11.01 13.44
C ALA A 546 12.41 -9.72 12.62
N MET A 547 11.44 -9.42 11.77
CA MET A 547 11.44 -8.19 10.97
C MET A 547 10.02 -7.63 10.79
N GLY A 548 9.90 -6.31 10.85
CA GLY A 548 8.68 -5.58 10.59
C GLY A 548 8.97 -4.12 10.29
N GLY A 549 8.12 -3.47 9.48
CA GLY A 549 8.32 -2.08 9.06
C GLY A 549 7.10 -1.20 9.28
N SER A 550 7.28 0.09 9.57
CA SER A 550 6.19 1.05 9.86
C SER A 550 5.36 0.57 11.06
N ALA A 551 4.07 0.25 10.90
CA ALA A 551 3.26 -0.41 11.94
C ALA A 551 3.74 -1.84 12.26
N GLY A 552 4.38 -2.55 11.33
CA GLY A 552 5.14 -3.76 11.66
C GLY A 552 6.35 -3.48 12.55
N GLY A 553 6.87 -2.24 12.54
CA GLY A 553 7.89 -1.77 13.47
C GLY A 553 7.35 -1.51 14.88
N LEU A 554 6.07 -1.09 15.02
CA LEU A 554 5.35 -1.10 16.30
C LEU A 554 5.31 -2.53 16.86
N LEU A 555 4.95 -3.51 16.02
CA LEU A 555 4.99 -4.93 16.38
C LEU A 555 6.39 -5.34 16.87
N MET A 556 7.46 -5.00 16.14
CA MET A 556 8.84 -5.30 16.58
C MET A 556 9.17 -4.66 17.93
N GLY A 557 8.82 -3.40 18.14
CA GLY A 557 9.05 -2.69 19.39
C GLY A 557 8.29 -3.30 20.58
N ALA A 558 7.05 -3.74 20.37
CA ALA A 558 6.26 -4.36 21.43
C ALA A 558 6.82 -5.74 21.83
N ILE A 559 7.17 -6.59 20.87
CA ILE A 559 7.63 -7.96 21.17
C ILE A 559 8.98 -7.99 21.87
N ILE A 560 9.87 -7.02 21.65
CA ILE A 560 11.15 -6.95 22.38
C ILE A 560 10.96 -6.62 23.85
N ASN A 561 9.95 -5.82 24.18
CA ASN A 561 9.63 -5.51 25.58
C ASN A 561 8.92 -6.69 26.25
N LEU A 562 8.05 -7.40 25.51
CA LEU A 562 7.24 -8.49 26.03
C LEU A 562 8.02 -9.82 26.16
N LYS A 563 8.80 -10.18 25.13
CA LYS A 563 9.44 -11.49 24.96
C LYS A 563 10.82 -11.41 24.26
N PRO A 564 11.78 -10.66 24.81
CA PRO A 564 13.11 -10.51 24.21
C PRO A 564 13.87 -11.84 24.10
N GLU A 565 13.59 -12.81 24.97
CA GLU A 565 14.30 -14.09 25.03
C GLU A 565 14.07 -15.00 23.82
N LEU A 566 13.06 -14.72 22.99
CA LEU A 566 12.70 -15.55 21.84
C LEU A 566 13.54 -15.25 20.58
N PHE A 567 14.18 -14.09 20.49
CA PHE A 567 14.77 -13.60 19.25
C PHE A 567 16.27 -13.31 19.41
N ASN A 568 17.10 -13.87 18.54
CA ASN A 568 18.53 -13.56 18.45
C ASN A 568 18.77 -12.14 17.92
N GLY A 569 17.98 -11.71 16.92
CA GLY A 569 18.13 -10.37 16.35
C GLY A 569 16.87 -9.88 15.65
N ILE A 570 16.71 -8.56 15.58
CA ILE A 570 15.48 -7.91 15.10
C ILE A 570 15.83 -6.76 14.16
N VAL A 571 15.04 -6.66 13.08
CA VAL A 571 15.07 -5.53 12.15
C VAL A 571 13.75 -4.77 12.26
N ALA A 572 13.78 -3.62 12.93
CA ALA A 572 12.65 -2.69 13.03
C ALA A 572 12.83 -1.55 12.02
N ALA A 573 12.15 -1.63 10.87
CA ALA A 573 12.30 -0.66 9.79
C ALA A 573 11.31 0.51 9.95
N VAL A 574 11.80 1.77 9.93
CA VAL A 574 10.99 2.99 10.09
C VAL A 574 9.87 2.85 11.17
N PRO A 575 10.20 2.44 12.40
CA PRO A 575 9.21 1.84 13.29
C PRO A 575 8.37 2.88 14.03
N PHE A 576 7.05 2.66 14.10
CA PHE A 576 6.15 3.48 14.92
C PHE A 576 6.25 3.07 16.41
N VAL A 577 7.08 3.76 17.20
CA VAL A 577 7.43 3.33 18.57
C VAL A 577 7.06 4.32 19.67
N ASP A 578 6.94 5.62 19.35
CA ASP A 578 6.49 6.65 20.30
C ASP A 578 4.98 6.87 20.17
N VAL A 579 4.22 5.79 20.44
CA VAL A 579 2.77 5.73 20.19
C VAL A 579 2.05 6.79 21.01
N MET A 580 2.38 6.90 22.31
CA MET A 580 1.65 7.80 23.21
C MET A 580 1.86 9.26 22.89
N THR A 581 3.10 9.70 22.64
CA THR A 581 3.37 11.11 22.38
C THR A 581 2.86 11.53 21.01
N THR A 582 3.01 10.66 20.01
CA THR A 582 2.52 10.90 18.65
C THR A 582 1.00 10.99 18.62
N MET A 583 0.29 9.99 19.16
CA MET A 583 -1.18 9.94 19.11
C MET A 583 -1.88 10.95 20.02
N LEU A 584 -1.14 11.70 20.84
CA LEU A 584 -1.65 12.83 21.61
C LEU A 584 -1.50 14.18 20.88
N ASP A 585 -0.83 14.21 19.73
CA ASP A 585 -0.50 15.44 18.99
C ASP A 585 -1.06 15.44 17.57
N GLU A 586 -2.20 16.13 17.41
CA GLU A 586 -2.94 16.28 16.15
C GLU A 586 -2.17 17.08 15.09
N SER A 587 -1.08 17.77 15.46
CA SER A 587 -0.23 18.47 14.49
C SER A 587 0.65 17.53 13.67
N ILE A 588 0.77 16.26 14.07
CA ILE A 588 1.58 15.27 13.37
C ILE A 588 0.70 14.61 12.28
N PRO A 589 1.15 14.59 11.01
CA PRO A 589 0.42 13.91 9.93
C PRO A 589 -0.02 12.50 10.33
N LEU A 590 -1.20 12.09 9.85
CA LEU A 590 -1.87 10.80 10.10
C LEU A 590 -2.57 10.66 11.47
N THR A 591 -2.17 11.40 12.52
CA THR A 591 -2.67 11.18 13.89
C THR A 591 -4.19 11.11 14.02
N THR A 592 -4.92 12.08 13.45
CA THR A 592 -6.39 12.12 13.54
C THR A 592 -7.05 10.97 12.79
N GLY A 593 -6.53 10.60 11.62
CA GLY A 593 -7.01 9.47 10.83
C GLY A 593 -6.75 8.10 11.47
N GLU A 594 -5.75 8.01 12.36
CA GLU A 594 -5.37 6.75 13.03
C GLU A 594 -6.10 6.49 14.35
N TYR A 595 -6.97 7.40 14.81
CA TYR A 595 -7.74 7.21 16.04
C TYR A 595 -8.65 5.99 16.03
N ASP A 596 -9.18 5.62 14.87
CA ASP A 596 -10.00 4.42 14.69
C ASP A 596 -9.16 3.15 14.45
N GLU A 597 -7.81 3.24 14.42
CA GLU A 597 -6.89 2.08 14.37
C GLU A 597 -6.35 1.73 15.76
N TRP A 598 -5.77 2.70 16.47
CA TRP A 598 -5.11 2.48 17.77
C TRP A 598 -5.98 2.86 18.97
N GLY A 599 -6.87 3.82 18.77
CA GLY A 599 -7.58 4.56 19.80
C GLY A 599 -7.10 6.01 19.89
N ASN A 600 -7.95 6.86 20.47
CA ASN A 600 -7.60 8.24 20.76
C ASN A 600 -7.17 8.37 22.23
N PRO A 601 -5.87 8.53 22.57
CA PRO A 601 -5.39 8.61 23.94
C PRO A 601 -5.78 9.92 24.64
N ASN A 602 -6.46 10.84 23.97
CA ASN A 602 -7.21 11.90 24.64
C ASN A 602 -8.35 11.35 25.50
N ASN A 603 -8.80 10.12 25.26
CA ASN A 603 -9.71 9.37 26.12
C ASN A 603 -8.92 8.50 27.12
N LYS A 604 -9.36 8.43 28.37
CA LYS A 604 -8.62 7.77 29.45
C LYS A 604 -8.47 6.26 29.23
N ASP A 605 -9.50 5.59 28.72
CA ASP A 605 -9.44 4.14 28.51
C ASP A 605 -8.47 3.78 27.39
N SER A 606 -8.55 4.47 26.25
CA SER A 606 -7.57 4.34 25.16
C SER A 606 -6.16 4.71 25.63
N TYR A 607 -6.00 5.76 26.43
CA TYR A 607 -4.71 6.14 27.00
C TYR A 607 -4.08 5.00 27.79
N ASN A 608 -4.84 4.40 28.72
CA ASN A 608 -4.33 3.31 29.57
C ASN A 608 -3.98 2.07 28.74
N TYR A 609 -4.82 1.73 27.76
CA TYR A 609 -4.60 0.57 26.90
C TYR A 609 -3.41 0.76 25.96
N MET A 610 -3.34 1.88 25.24
CA MET A 610 -2.23 2.18 24.34
C MET A 610 -0.89 2.24 25.08
N ARG A 611 -0.90 2.80 26.30
CA ARG A 611 0.29 2.86 27.17
C ARG A 611 0.81 1.50 27.57
N SER A 612 -0.04 0.46 27.64
CA SER A 612 0.41 -0.88 28.03
C SER A 612 1.25 -1.59 26.97
N TYR A 613 1.27 -1.08 25.73
CA TYR A 613 2.06 -1.68 24.64
C TYR A 613 2.96 -0.70 23.90
N SER A 614 2.81 0.62 24.11
CA SER A 614 3.66 1.64 23.48
C SER A 614 5.15 1.33 23.70
N PRO A 615 5.92 1.02 22.64
CA PRO A 615 7.29 0.52 22.81
C PRO A 615 8.24 1.50 23.49
N TYR A 616 8.12 2.81 23.24
CA TYR A 616 8.99 3.80 23.89
C TYR A 616 8.68 3.98 25.38
N ASP A 617 7.44 3.72 25.80
CA ASP A 617 6.98 3.94 27.18
C ASP A 617 7.19 2.73 28.10
N ASN A 618 7.57 1.55 27.56
CA ASN A 618 7.80 0.29 28.26
C ASN A 618 9.24 -0.17 28.06
#